data_AF-A0A7G6A3V3-F1
#
_entry.id   AF-A0A7G6A3V3-F1
#
_cell.length_a   1.000
_cell.length_b   1.000
_cell.length_c   1.000
_cell.angle_alpha   90.00
_cell.angle_beta   90.00
_cell.angle_gamma   90.00
#
_symmetry.space_group_name_H-M   'P 1'
#
loop_
_entity.id
_entity.type
_entity.pdbx_description
1 polymer ?
#
loop_
_entity_poly.entity_id
_entity_poly.type
_entity_poly.pdbx_seq_one_letter_code
_entity_poly.pdbx_strand_id
1 'polypeptide(L)'
;MRTLLAAAPHTGPVYCCLHEDSLQEPDLVIVDGGNPAALASLEAMRCAPTVLVVGGNPCPGYDQLALPCEPAALYAVLGRLQEERRRTLALLRARGEPLLAERRRCPRIASSGPDAARRQPPRPGKLLVVDKGGAFRDHLAHLVDQRALPVAWTDSAATAVRLCDETPVVLALINTSARASTPMR
;
A
#
# COMPACT_ATOMS: atom_id res chain seq x y z
N MET A 1 16.58 10.70 -10.64
CA MET A 1 15.19 10.27 -10.94
C MET A 1 14.14 11.08 -10.17
N ARG A 2 14.14 11.14 -8.83
CA ARG A 2 13.12 11.89 -8.04
C ARG A 2 12.92 13.35 -8.49
N THR A 3 14.01 14.08 -8.73
CA THR A 3 13.97 15.47 -9.20
C THR A 3 13.33 15.62 -10.59
N LEU A 4 13.55 14.64 -11.48
CA LEU A 4 12.93 14.63 -12.81
C LEU A 4 11.42 14.36 -12.71
N LEU A 5 11.00 13.47 -11.81
CA LEU A 5 9.57 13.20 -11.60
C LEU A 5 8.83 14.41 -10.99
N ALA A 6 9.48 15.13 -10.08
CA ALA A 6 8.93 16.37 -9.50
C ALA A 6 8.80 17.50 -10.54
N ALA A 7 9.63 17.48 -11.59
CA ALA A 7 9.60 18.44 -12.70
C ALA A 7 8.64 18.04 -13.83
N ALA A 8 7.81 17.01 -13.65
CA ALA A 8 6.88 16.55 -14.67
C ALA A 8 5.89 17.67 -15.07
N PRO A 9 5.50 17.76 -16.36
CA PRO A 9 4.57 18.79 -16.84
C PRO A 9 3.23 18.73 -16.09
N HIS A 10 2.70 19.91 -15.74
CA HIS A 10 1.42 20.04 -15.02
C HIS A 10 0.18 19.58 -15.81
N THR A 11 0.32 19.41 -17.13
CA THR A 11 -0.74 18.88 -18.00
C THR A 11 -0.85 17.35 -17.98
N GLY A 12 0.00 16.67 -17.20
CA GLY A 12 0.07 15.21 -17.11
C GLY A 12 -0.24 14.65 -15.72
N PRO A 13 -0.08 13.33 -15.54
CA PRO A 13 -0.21 12.69 -14.24
C PRO A 13 0.82 13.21 -13.23
N VAL A 14 0.39 13.31 -11.97
CA VAL A 14 1.25 13.71 -10.85
C VAL A 14 1.96 12.47 -10.31
N TYR A 15 3.28 12.57 -10.16
CA TYR A 15 4.09 11.50 -9.60
C TYR A 15 4.50 11.84 -8.16
N CYS A 16 4.27 10.91 -7.24
CA CYS A 16 4.80 10.96 -5.89
C CYS A 16 5.53 9.65 -5.58
N CYS A 17 6.66 9.75 -4.88
CA CYS A 17 7.35 8.58 -4.35
C CYS A 17 6.71 8.22 -3.01
N LEU A 18 6.35 6.94 -2.87
CA LEU A 18 5.88 6.42 -1.59
C LEU A 18 7.06 6.30 -0.62
N HIS A 19 6.77 6.51 0.68
CA HIS A 19 7.71 6.21 1.75
C HIS A 19 7.91 4.69 1.86
N GLU A 20 9.05 4.24 2.38
CA GLU A 20 9.33 2.81 2.56
C GLU A 20 8.32 2.14 3.50
N ASP A 21 7.87 2.87 4.52
CA ASP A 21 6.81 2.43 5.45
C ASP A 21 5.38 2.65 4.95
N SER A 22 5.22 3.15 3.71
CA SER A 22 3.89 3.34 3.14
C SER A 22 3.20 1.99 2.98
N LEU A 23 1.98 1.89 3.52
CA LEU A 23 1.14 0.72 3.30
C LEU A 23 0.48 0.72 1.91
N GLN A 24 0.63 1.81 1.15
CA GLN A 24 0.12 1.93 -0.23
C GLN A 24 1.03 1.17 -1.20
N GLU A 25 0.45 0.50 -2.20
CA GLU A 25 1.14 -0.07 -3.33
C GLU A 25 1.49 1.01 -4.33
N PRO A 26 2.71 0.96 -4.90
CA PRO A 26 3.04 1.83 -6.01
C PRO A 26 2.22 1.45 -7.24
N ASP A 27 1.67 2.47 -7.91
CA ASP A 27 1.06 2.28 -9.23
C ASP A 27 2.08 1.89 -10.30
N LEU A 28 3.32 2.34 -10.10
CA LEU A 28 4.45 2.10 -10.98
C LEU A 28 5.73 1.98 -10.15
N VAL A 29 6.57 0.99 -10.48
CA VAL A 29 7.90 0.82 -9.90
C VAL A 29 8.96 1.18 -10.93
N ILE A 30 9.90 2.04 -10.55
CA ILE A 30 11.07 2.37 -11.37
C ILE A 30 12.27 1.62 -10.79
N VAL A 31 12.91 0.78 -11.60
CA VAL A 31 14.03 -0.07 -11.21
C VAL A 31 15.29 0.39 -11.93
N ASP A 32 16.39 0.50 -11.19
CA ASP A 32 17.71 0.71 -11.80
C ASP A 32 18.19 -0.62 -12.42
N GLY A 33 18.24 -0.68 -13.74
CA GLY A 33 18.67 -1.86 -14.48
C GLY A 33 20.17 -2.14 -14.37
N GLY A 34 20.97 -1.16 -13.92
CA GLY A 34 22.39 -1.36 -13.59
C GLY A 34 22.62 -2.00 -12.22
N ASN A 35 21.58 -2.06 -11.37
CA ASN A 35 21.69 -2.56 -10.01
C ASN A 35 21.11 -4.00 -9.90
N PRO A 36 21.97 -5.03 -9.73
CA PRO A 36 21.50 -6.42 -9.66
C PRO A 36 20.60 -6.69 -8.45
N ALA A 37 20.78 -5.97 -7.33
CA ALA A 37 19.91 -6.12 -6.17
C ALA A 37 18.50 -5.56 -6.44
N ALA A 38 18.39 -4.50 -7.24
CA ALA A 38 17.11 -3.92 -7.63
C ALA A 38 16.35 -4.87 -8.58
N LEU A 39 17.06 -5.51 -9.52
CA LEU A 39 16.50 -6.53 -10.40
C LEU A 39 16.07 -7.79 -9.65
N ALA A 40 16.89 -8.28 -8.71
CA ALA A 40 16.51 -9.41 -7.86
C ALA A 40 15.26 -9.10 -7.00
N SER A 41 15.14 -7.87 -6.51
CA SER A 41 13.95 -7.42 -5.76
C SER A 41 12.70 -7.40 -6.64
N LEU A 42 12.85 -7.01 -7.92
CA LEU A 42 11.80 -7.03 -8.93
C LEU A 42 11.32 -8.47 -9.20
N GLU A 43 12.23 -9.41 -9.39
CA GLU A 43 11.91 -10.83 -9.61
C GLU A 43 11.23 -11.49 -8.40
N ALA A 44 11.56 -11.04 -7.19
CA ALA A 44 10.94 -11.54 -5.96
C ALA A 44 9.48 -11.07 -5.78
N MET A 45 9.00 -10.09 -6.56
CA MET A 45 7.61 -9.64 -6.48
C MET A 45 6.65 -10.66 -7.10
N ARG A 46 5.67 -11.13 -6.32
CA ARG A 46 4.68 -12.13 -6.81
C ARG A 46 3.67 -11.54 -7.78
N CYS A 47 3.42 -10.25 -7.70
CA CYS A 47 2.60 -9.48 -8.63
C CYS A 47 3.21 -8.09 -8.72
N ALA A 48 4.17 -7.91 -9.63
CA ALA A 48 4.72 -6.59 -9.88
C ALA A 48 3.60 -5.68 -10.44
N PRO A 49 3.51 -4.42 -9.99
CA PRO A 49 2.70 -3.41 -10.67
C PRO A 49 3.32 -3.10 -12.04
N THR A 50 2.93 -1.99 -12.66
CA THR A 50 3.60 -1.56 -13.90
C THR A 50 5.06 -1.22 -13.59
N VAL A 51 6.00 -1.73 -14.39
CA VAL A 51 7.45 -1.60 -14.11
C VAL A 51 8.13 -0.85 -15.24
N LEU A 52 9.02 0.08 -14.87
CA LEU A 52 9.95 0.72 -15.80
C LEU A 52 11.39 0.45 -15.33
N VAL A 53 12.17 -0.24 -16.16
CA VAL A 53 13.60 -0.45 -15.93
C VAL A 53 14.38 0.70 -16.58
N VAL A 54 15.32 1.30 -15.85
CA VAL A 54 16.12 2.43 -16.34
C VAL A 54 17.60 2.05 -16.36
N GLY A 55 18.24 2.17 -17.51
CA GLY A 55 19.63 1.76 -17.73
C GLY A 55 19.83 0.25 -17.72
N GLY A 56 21.09 -0.18 -17.63
CA GLY A 56 21.47 -1.59 -17.56
C GLY A 56 21.34 -2.37 -18.87
N ASN A 57 21.45 -3.69 -18.75
CA ASN A 57 21.27 -4.63 -19.85
C ASN A 57 19.79 -4.76 -20.22
N PRO A 58 19.47 -5.15 -21.48
CA PRO A 58 18.09 -5.38 -21.88
C PRO A 58 17.40 -6.43 -20.98
N CYS A 59 16.31 -6.03 -20.33
CA CYS A 59 15.51 -6.88 -19.46
C CYS A 59 14.21 -7.27 -20.17
N PRO A 60 14.16 -8.44 -20.84
CA PRO A 60 12.98 -8.85 -21.59
C PRO A 60 11.76 -9.00 -20.66
N GLY A 61 10.60 -8.51 -21.11
CA GLY A 61 9.35 -8.54 -20.36
C GLY A 61 9.04 -7.27 -19.57
N TYR A 62 9.94 -6.29 -19.54
CA TYR A 62 9.71 -4.99 -18.93
C TYR A 62 9.93 -3.85 -19.93
N ASP A 63 9.19 -2.75 -19.73
CA ASP A 63 9.51 -1.50 -20.40
C ASP A 63 10.84 -0.97 -19.91
N GLN A 64 11.71 -0.58 -20.85
CA GLN A 64 13.06 -0.13 -20.53
C GLN A 64 13.38 1.21 -21.17
N LEU A 65 14.09 2.04 -20.41
CA LEU A 65 14.59 3.34 -20.84
C LEU A 65 16.11 3.39 -20.66
N ALA A 66 16.84 3.64 -21.74
CA ALA A 66 18.30 3.74 -21.68
C ALA A 66 18.75 5.01 -20.92
N LEU A 67 19.95 4.96 -20.34
CA LEU A 67 20.62 6.11 -19.75
C LEU A 67 21.73 6.64 -20.69
N PRO A 68 21.97 7.97 -20.74
CA PRO A 68 21.20 9.03 -20.09
C PRO A 68 19.82 9.17 -20.73
N CYS A 69 18.78 9.38 -19.91
CA CYS A 69 17.42 9.51 -20.41
C CYS A 69 17.00 10.97 -20.58
N GLU A 70 16.44 11.28 -21.75
CA GLU A 70 15.80 12.57 -22.01
C GLU A 70 14.50 12.69 -21.21
N PRO A 71 14.23 13.83 -20.52
CA PRO A 71 13.02 13.99 -19.72
C PRO A 71 11.73 13.78 -20.51
N ALA A 72 11.67 14.26 -21.75
CA ALA A 72 10.52 14.08 -22.63
C ALA A 72 10.24 12.60 -22.92
N ALA A 73 11.29 11.80 -23.15
CA ALA A 73 11.16 10.36 -23.37
C ALA A 73 10.69 9.64 -22.10
N LEU A 74 11.21 10.02 -20.93
CA LEU A 74 10.75 9.52 -19.65
C LEU A 74 9.26 9.78 -19.44
N TYR A 75 8.79 11.02 -19.61
CA TYR A 75 7.38 11.35 -19.41
C TYR A 75 6.46 10.67 -20.43
N ALA A 76 6.92 10.52 -21.69
CA ALA A 76 6.16 9.79 -22.70
C ALA A 76 5.97 8.31 -22.32
N VAL A 77 7.03 7.64 -21.88
CA VAL A 77 6.96 6.23 -21.43
C VAL A 77 6.08 6.10 -20.19
N LEU A 78 6.26 6.97 -19.19
CA LEU A 78 5.43 6.96 -17.99
C LEU A 78 3.95 7.23 -18.30
N GLY A 79 3.66 8.14 -19.24
CA GLY A 79 2.29 8.42 -19.70
C GLY A 79 1.65 7.20 -20.37
N ARG A 80 2.39 6.51 -21.26
CA ARG A 80 1.93 5.27 -21.88
C ARG A 80 1.61 4.20 -20.84
N LEU A 81 2.54 3.95 -19.92
CA LEU A 81 2.41 2.95 -18.86
C LEU A 81 1.17 3.20 -17.97
N GLN A 82 0.90 4.47 -17.64
CA GLN A 82 -0.28 4.84 -16.88
C GLN A 82 -1.58 4.64 -17.67
N GLU A 83 -1.59 4.96 -18.96
CA GLU A 83 -2.77 4.76 -19.81
C GLU A 83 -3.08 3.26 -20.00
N GLU A 84 -2.06 2.41 -20.18
CA GLU A 84 -2.21 0.95 -20.27
C GLU A 84 -2.76 0.37 -18.96
N ARG A 85 -2.24 0.83 -17.82
CA ARG A 85 -2.76 0.46 -16.49
C ARG A 85 -4.23 0.86 -16.36
N ARG A 86 -4.58 2.09 -16.73
CA ARG A 86 -5.96 2.60 -16.66
C ARG A 86 -6.91 1.76 -17.52
N ARG A 87 -6.50 1.41 -18.74
CA ARG A 87 -7.28 0.53 -19.63
C ARG A 87 -7.47 -0.85 -19.03
N THR A 88 -6.41 -1.45 -18.50
CA THR A 88 -6.46 -2.79 -17.87
C THR A 88 -7.40 -2.80 -16.67
N LEU A 89 -7.30 -1.80 -15.80
CA LEU A 89 -8.19 -1.65 -14.65
C LEU A 89 -9.64 -1.42 -15.07
N ALA A 90 -9.89 -0.65 -16.13
CA ALA A 90 -11.24 -0.46 -16.67
C ALA A 90 -11.83 -1.77 -17.20
N LEU A 91 -11.03 -2.60 -17.88
CA LEU A 91 -11.46 -3.91 -18.38
C LEU A 91 -11.77 -4.88 -17.24
N LEU A 92 -10.94 -4.94 -16.19
CA LEU A 92 -11.18 -5.78 -15.02
C LEU A 92 -12.48 -5.36 -14.31
N ARG A 93 -12.68 -4.05 -14.13
CA ARG A 93 -13.92 -3.50 -13.55
C ARG A 93 -15.14 -3.85 -14.38
N ALA A 94 -15.06 -3.70 -15.70
CA ALA A 94 -16.16 -4.03 -16.61
C ALA A 94 -16.53 -5.53 -16.57
N ARG A 95 -15.56 -6.40 -16.29
CA ARG A 95 -15.76 -7.85 -16.12
C ARG A 95 -16.25 -8.24 -14.72
N GLY A 96 -16.34 -7.30 -13.78
CA GLY A 96 -16.67 -7.59 -12.38
C GLY A 96 -15.57 -8.36 -11.64
N GLU A 97 -14.36 -8.41 -12.20
CA GLU A 97 -13.24 -9.13 -11.58
C GLU A 97 -12.74 -8.36 -10.35
N PRO A 98 -12.52 -9.05 -9.22
CA PRO A 98 -12.00 -8.40 -8.03
C PRO A 98 -10.57 -7.91 -8.27
N LEU A 99 -10.34 -6.63 -8.02
CA LEU A 99 -8.99 -6.10 -7.90
C LEU A 99 -8.36 -6.75 -6.64
N LEU A 100 -7.38 -7.63 -6.83
CA LEU A 100 -6.65 -8.22 -5.71
C LEU A 100 -6.07 -7.11 -4.86
N ALA A 101 -6.48 -7.07 -3.60
CA ALA A 101 -6.01 -6.09 -2.63
C ALA A 101 -4.50 -6.19 -2.41
N GLU A 102 -3.90 -5.02 -2.21
CA GLU A 102 -2.47 -4.74 -1.96
C GLU A 102 -1.69 -5.86 -1.26
N ARG A 103 -2.22 -6.30 -0.12
CA ARG A 103 -1.52 -7.22 0.78
C ARG A 103 -1.30 -8.63 0.24
N ARG A 104 -1.85 -8.96 -0.93
CA ARG A 104 -1.74 -10.30 -1.55
C ARG A 104 -0.64 -10.37 -2.62
N ARG A 105 -0.05 -9.24 -3.02
CA ARG A 105 0.91 -9.17 -4.12
C ARG A 105 2.37 -9.21 -3.70
N CYS A 106 2.68 -8.81 -2.46
CA CYS A 106 4.00 -9.00 -1.86
C CYS A 106 4.09 -10.34 -1.13
N PRO A 107 5.26 -11.00 -1.11
CA PRO A 107 5.51 -12.03 -0.12
C PRO A 107 5.27 -11.43 1.26
N ARG A 108 4.41 -12.05 2.09
CA ARG A 108 4.52 -11.84 3.52
C ARG A 108 5.97 -12.20 3.86
N ILE A 109 6.73 -11.26 4.43
CA ILE A 109 8.05 -11.56 4.95
C ILE A 109 7.88 -12.71 5.93
N ALA A 110 8.09 -13.94 5.47
CA ALA A 110 8.39 -15.04 6.34
C ALA A 110 9.81 -14.73 6.78
N SER A 111 9.95 -14.26 8.01
CA SER A 111 11.26 -14.22 8.66
C SER A 111 11.88 -15.60 8.49
N SER A 112 12.90 -15.70 7.63
CA SER A 112 13.62 -16.95 7.38
C SER A 112 14.60 -17.21 8.53
N GLY A 113 14.05 -17.31 9.73
CA GLY A 113 14.74 -17.77 10.93
C GLY A 113 14.03 -19.03 11.44
N PRO A 114 14.72 -19.89 12.22
CA PRO A 114 14.15 -21.13 12.77
C PRO A 114 12.97 -20.93 13.72
N ASP A 115 12.51 -19.70 13.93
CA ASP A 115 11.33 -19.36 14.73
C ASP A 115 10.12 -19.12 13.82
N ALA A 116 9.65 -20.19 13.19
CA ALA A 116 8.33 -20.21 12.57
C ALA A 116 7.32 -19.85 13.68
N ALA A 117 6.79 -18.62 13.61
CA ALA A 117 5.95 -17.98 14.59
C ALA A 117 5.01 -18.97 15.31
N ARG A 118 5.44 -19.45 16.49
CA ARG A 118 4.55 -20.09 17.45
C ARG A 118 3.44 -19.09 17.70
N ARG A 119 2.21 -19.43 17.31
CA ARG A 119 1.02 -18.63 17.63
C ARG A 119 1.03 -18.41 19.12
N GLN A 120 1.39 -17.20 19.56
CA GLN A 120 1.30 -16.85 20.95
C GLN A 120 -0.17 -16.99 21.36
N PRO A 121 -0.45 -17.53 22.56
CA PRO A 121 -1.81 -17.54 23.07
C PRO A 121 -2.36 -16.10 23.04
N PRO A 122 -3.68 -15.91 22.80
CA PRO A 122 -4.27 -14.59 22.73
C PRO A 122 -3.91 -13.79 23.99
N ARG A 123 -3.23 -12.66 23.80
CA ARG A 123 -2.93 -11.78 24.94
C ARG A 123 -4.25 -11.17 25.43
N PRO A 124 -4.47 -11.08 26.75
CA PRO A 124 -5.63 -10.36 27.26
C PRO A 124 -5.52 -8.88 26.87
N GLY A 125 -6.62 -8.31 26.38
CA GLY A 125 -6.68 -6.90 26.03
C GLY A 125 -7.93 -6.54 25.24
N LYS A 126 -8.02 -5.28 24.83
CA LYS A 126 -9.22 -4.70 24.24
C LYS A 126 -9.08 -4.53 22.73
N LEU A 127 -10.20 -4.63 22.03
CA LEU A 127 -10.30 -4.23 20.64
C LEU A 127 -10.68 -2.76 20.59
N LEU A 128 -9.93 -1.94 19.86
CA LEU A 128 -10.22 -0.52 19.68
C LEU A 128 -10.82 -0.29 18.29
N VAL A 129 -12.00 0.29 18.22
CA VAL A 129 -12.62 0.73 16.97
C VAL A 129 -12.44 2.24 16.81
N VAL A 130 -11.81 2.67 15.73
CA VAL A 130 -11.70 4.08 15.35
C VAL A 130 -12.64 4.33 14.18
N ASP A 131 -13.81 4.89 14.47
CA ASP A 131 -14.87 5.14 13.49
C ASP A 131 -15.68 6.37 13.88
N LYS A 132 -16.14 7.17 12.92
CA LYS A 132 -17.07 8.28 13.16
C LYS A 132 -18.44 7.81 13.65
N GLY A 133 -18.84 6.57 13.33
CA GLY A 133 -20.09 5.97 13.79
C GLY A 133 -19.88 4.83 14.79
N GLY A 134 -20.71 4.77 15.83
CA GLY A 134 -20.70 3.69 16.82
C GLY A 134 -21.28 2.36 16.33
N ALA A 135 -22.03 2.35 15.23
CA ALA A 135 -22.75 1.16 14.74
C ALA A 135 -21.83 -0.03 14.44
N PHE A 136 -20.62 0.24 13.90
CA PHE A 136 -19.64 -0.81 13.65
C PHE A 136 -19.11 -1.41 14.96
N ARG A 137 -18.87 -0.57 15.99
CA ARG A 137 -18.52 -1.06 17.32
C ARG A 137 -19.64 -1.89 17.93
N ASP A 138 -20.90 -1.47 17.80
CA ASP A 138 -22.03 -2.21 18.39
C ASP A 138 -22.20 -3.58 17.74
N HIS A 139 -22.13 -3.63 16.41
CA HIS A 139 -22.15 -4.88 15.67
C HIS A 139 -20.98 -5.79 16.07
N LEU A 140 -19.77 -5.23 16.19
CA LEU A 140 -18.60 -5.99 16.56
C LEU A 140 -18.65 -6.47 18.01
N ALA A 141 -19.11 -5.64 18.94
CA ALA A 141 -19.33 -6.01 20.34
C ALA A 141 -20.27 -7.21 20.44
N HIS A 142 -21.35 -7.24 19.66
CA HIS A 142 -22.25 -8.39 19.58
C HIS A 142 -21.56 -9.66 19.07
N LEU A 143 -20.69 -9.54 18.05
CA LEU A 143 -19.96 -10.69 17.49
C LEU A 143 -18.89 -11.25 18.44
N VAL A 144 -18.23 -10.37 19.20
CA VAL A 144 -17.11 -10.78 20.09
C VAL A 144 -17.55 -11.04 21.53
N ASP A 145 -18.83 -10.83 21.84
CA ASP A 145 -19.43 -11.12 23.16
C ASP A 145 -19.18 -12.58 23.59
N GLN A 146 -19.27 -13.52 22.63
CA GLN A 146 -18.99 -14.94 22.84
C GLN A 146 -17.52 -15.23 23.24
N ARG A 147 -16.61 -14.29 23.03
CA ARG A 147 -15.19 -14.39 23.37
C ARG A 147 -14.78 -13.47 24.53
N ALA A 148 -15.73 -12.79 25.16
CA ALA A 148 -15.50 -11.85 26.27
C ALA A 148 -14.41 -10.79 25.98
N LEU A 149 -14.26 -10.37 24.72
CA LEU A 149 -13.28 -9.36 24.32
C LEU A 149 -13.89 -7.96 24.46
N PRO A 150 -13.37 -7.10 25.35
CA PRO A 150 -13.92 -5.75 25.50
C PRO A 150 -13.62 -4.90 24.26
N VAL A 151 -14.64 -4.17 23.79
CA VAL A 151 -14.54 -3.27 22.63
C VAL A 151 -14.61 -1.81 23.08
N ALA A 152 -13.53 -1.07 22.87
CA ALA A 152 -13.46 0.38 23.01
C ALA A 152 -13.75 1.07 21.66
N TRP A 153 -14.25 2.31 21.71
CA TRP A 153 -14.55 3.10 20.51
C TRP A 153 -14.12 4.55 20.67
N THR A 154 -13.70 5.15 19.56
CA THR A 154 -13.38 6.57 19.43
C THR A 154 -13.63 7.04 18.00
N ASP A 155 -13.99 8.30 17.83
CA ASP A 155 -14.18 8.97 16.54
C ASP A 155 -12.99 9.87 16.14
N SER A 156 -11.94 9.86 16.97
CA SER A 156 -10.78 10.73 16.88
C SER A 156 -9.47 9.92 16.92
N ALA A 157 -8.56 10.25 16.02
CA ALA A 157 -7.21 9.68 15.98
C ALA A 157 -6.40 10.06 17.23
N ALA A 158 -6.52 11.30 17.72
CA ALA A 158 -5.80 11.75 18.90
C ALA A 158 -6.22 10.95 20.16
N THR A 159 -7.52 10.71 20.32
CA THR A 159 -8.05 9.89 21.40
C THR A 159 -7.67 8.41 21.23
N ALA A 160 -7.59 7.91 19.99
CA ALA A 160 -7.15 6.55 19.71
C ALA A 160 -5.70 6.31 20.16
N VAL A 161 -4.79 7.24 19.87
CA VAL A 161 -3.39 7.16 20.31
C VAL A 161 -3.33 7.14 21.84
N ARG A 162 -4.03 8.06 22.51
CA ARG A 162 -4.11 8.07 23.97
C ARG A 162 -4.64 6.76 24.56
N LEU A 163 -5.68 6.18 23.97
CA LEU A 163 -6.24 4.90 24.43
C LEU A 163 -5.26 3.74 24.26
N CYS A 164 -4.42 3.76 23.22
CA CYS A 164 -3.35 2.79 23.03
C CYS A 164 -2.25 2.93 24.10
N ASP A 165 -1.98 4.15 24.56
CA ASP A 165 -1.00 4.40 25.63
C ASP A 165 -1.56 4.04 27.02
N GLU A 166 -2.83 4.35 27.26
CA GLU A 166 -3.49 4.20 28.57
C GLU A 166 -4.04 2.78 28.81
N THR A 167 -4.31 2.01 27.75
CA THR A 167 -4.94 0.68 27.88
C THR A 167 -4.30 -0.38 27.01
N PRO A 168 -4.28 -1.65 27.45
CA PRO A 168 -3.75 -2.76 26.65
C PRO A 168 -4.69 -3.06 25.47
N VAL A 169 -4.46 -2.40 24.34
CA VAL A 169 -5.13 -2.64 23.06
C VAL A 169 -4.41 -3.77 22.32
N VAL A 170 -5.13 -4.84 21.99
CA VAL A 170 -4.56 -6.00 21.26
C VAL A 170 -4.79 -5.91 19.76
N LEU A 171 -5.81 -5.15 19.34
CA LEU A 171 -6.14 -4.93 17.94
C LEU A 171 -6.88 -3.60 17.79
N ALA A 172 -6.42 -2.76 16.86
CA ALA A 172 -7.13 -1.56 16.45
C ALA A 172 -7.75 -1.76 15.05
N LEU A 173 -9.05 -1.47 14.91
CA LEU A 173 -9.80 -1.46 13.67
C LEU A 173 -10.11 -0.01 13.30
N ILE A 174 -9.52 0.48 12.21
CA ILE A 174 -9.61 1.88 11.80
C ILE A 174 -10.45 1.96 10.53
N ASN A 175 -11.57 2.68 10.59
CA ASN A 175 -12.37 2.99 9.42
C ASN A 175 -11.74 4.15 8.63
N THR A 176 -11.02 3.81 7.56
CA THR A 176 -10.37 4.78 6.65
C THR A 176 -11.33 5.43 5.65
N SER A 177 -12.56 4.94 5.56
CA SER A 177 -13.60 5.45 4.65
C SER A 177 -14.40 6.60 5.26
N ALA A 178 -14.24 6.84 6.56
CA ALA A 178 -14.75 8.05 7.21
C ALA A 178 -14.01 9.26 6.60
N ARG A 179 -14.71 10.02 5.75
CA ARG A 179 -14.19 11.29 5.21
C ARG A 179 -13.68 12.13 6.37
N ALA A 180 -12.42 12.56 6.30
CA ALA A 180 -11.90 13.58 7.21
C ALA A 180 -12.74 14.85 7.00
N SER A 181 -13.78 15.05 7.82
CA SER A 181 -14.43 16.35 7.87
C SER A 181 -13.46 17.31 8.58
N THR A 182 -13.06 18.32 7.80
CA THR A 182 -12.31 19.54 8.13
C THR A 182 -10.79 19.46 8.37
N PRO A 183 -9.99 20.31 7.67
CA PRO A 183 -8.55 20.43 7.87
C PRO A 183 -8.24 21.18 9.16
N MET A 184 -7.16 20.82 9.84
CA MET A 184 -6.58 21.63 10.90
C MET A 184 -6.00 22.92 10.30
N ARG A 185 -6.39 24.05 10.89
CA ARG A 185 -5.66 25.32 10.81
C ARG A 185 -4.48 25.28 11.76
#